data_AF-C6GM16-F1
#
_entry.id   AF-C6GM16-F1
#
_cell.length_a   1.000
_cell.length_b   1.000
_cell.length_c   1.000
_cell.angle_alpha   90.00
_cell.angle_beta   90.00
_cell.angle_gamma   90.00
#
_symmetry.space_group_name_H-M   'P 1'
#
loop_
_entity.id
_entity.type
_entity.pdbx_description
1 polymer ?
#
loop_
_entity_poly.entity_id
_entity_poly.type
_entity_poly.pdbx_seq_one_letter_code
_entity_poly.pdbx_strand_id
1 'polypeptide(L)'
;LQDQQVEQRLSASGTLSTAQERRYKELKDELIKAVKSLSLNQNRIDALVEQLYDINKRLVSNEGRLLRLAESYGVKRDSFLEQYQGAELDPNWMKSIGNLAARGWKEFARGENTTIRDIRQEIQNLATETGISISEFRRIVHMVQKGEREARIAKKEMVEANLRLVISIAKKYTNRGLQFLDLIQEGNIGLMKAVDKFEYRR
;
A
#
# COMPACT_ATOMS: atom_id res chain seq x y z
N LEU A 1 -18.27 -9.25 -6.42
CA LEU A 1 -17.97 -8.13 -7.34
C LEU A 1 -16.47 -7.89 -7.48
N GLN A 2 -15.72 -7.80 -6.37
CA GLN A 2 -14.25 -7.73 -6.39
C GLN A 2 -13.63 -9.02 -6.92
N ASP A 3 -14.06 -10.18 -6.40
CA ASP A 3 -13.65 -11.48 -6.93
C ASP A 3 -14.03 -11.64 -8.40
N GLN A 4 -15.24 -11.20 -8.78
CA GLN A 4 -15.69 -11.18 -10.18
C GLN A 4 -14.85 -10.24 -11.06
N GLN A 5 -14.33 -9.11 -10.56
CA GLN A 5 -13.42 -8.24 -11.32
C GLN A 5 -12.06 -8.91 -11.51
N VAL A 6 -11.55 -9.59 -10.48
CA VAL A 6 -10.30 -10.35 -10.55
C VAL A 6 -10.48 -11.52 -11.53
N GLU A 7 -11.55 -12.29 -11.41
CA GLU A 7 -11.91 -13.39 -12.31
C GLU A 7 -12.18 -12.91 -13.75
N GLN A 8 -12.84 -11.78 -13.96
CA GLN A 8 -13.08 -11.21 -15.30
C GLN A 8 -11.79 -10.74 -15.97
N ARG A 9 -10.85 -10.15 -15.20
CA ARG A 9 -9.53 -9.79 -15.74
C ARG A 9 -8.63 -11.01 -15.95
N LEU A 10 -8.69 -12.00 -15.08
CA LEU A 10 -7.98 -13.28 -15.24
C LEU A 10 -8.52 -14.09 -16.43
N SER A 11 -9.82 -13.99 -16.73
CA SER A 11 -10.48 -14.67 -17.86
C SER A 11 -10.55 -13.84 -19.15
N ALA A 12 -9.91 -12.67 -19.20
CA ALA A 12 -9.98 -11.70 -20.32
C ALA A 12 -11.41 -11.26 -20.71
N SER A 13 -12.40 -11.47 -19.82
CA SER A 13 -13.81 -11.15 -20.02
C SER A 13 -14.16 -9.75 -19.49
N GLY A 14 -13.57 -8.71 -20.11
CA GLY A 14 -14.05 -7.33 -20.04
C GLY A 14 -14.03 -6.60 -18.68
N THR A 15 -14.28 -5.30 -18.73
CA THR A 15 -14.47 -4.41 -17.55
C THR A 15 -15.91 -4.50 -17.05
N LEU A 16 -16.16 -4.11 -15.79
CA LEU A 16 -17.53 -3.98 -15.26
C LEU A 16 -18.38 -3.05 -16.14
N SER A 17 -19.68 -3.33 -16.25
CA SER A 17 -20.61 -2.38 -16.88
C SER A 17 -20.72 -1.09 -16.04
N THR A 18 -21.08 0.02 -16.68
CA THR A 18 -21.27 1.32 -16.00
C THR A 18 -22.26 1.26 -14.83
N ALA A 19 -23.30 0.41 -14.93
CA ALA A 19 -24.23 0.17 -13.83
C ALA A 19 -23.58 -0.59 -12.65
N GLN A 20 -22.76 -1.59 -12.95
CA GLN A 20 -22.02 -2.35 -11.93
C GLN A 20 -20.93 -1.50 -11.25
N GLU A 21 -20.25 -0.62 -12.00
CA GLU A 21 -19.28 0.32 -11.43
C GLU A 21 -19.93 1.31 -10.47
N ARG A 22 -21.10 1.86 -10.83
CA ARG A 22 -21.88 2.72 -9.93
C ARG A 22 -22.28 1.98 -8.66
N ARG A 23 -22.82 0.77 -8.81
CA ARG A 23 -23.23 -0.05 -7.67
C ARG A 23 -22.05 -0.41 -6.75
N TYR A 24 -20.89 -0.72 -7.34
CA TYR A 24 -19.66 -0.97 -6.60
C TYR A 24 -19.23 0.25 -5.78
N LYS A 25 -19.29 1.44 -6.38
CA LYS A 25 -18.96 2.70 -5.69
C LYS A 25 -19.92 2.98 -4.53
N GLU A 26 -21.23 2.82 -4.73
CA GLU A 26 -22.23 2.99 -3.67
C GLU A 26 -21.97 2.05 -2.48
N LEU A 27 -21.77 0.75 -2.76
CA LEU A 27 -21.50 -0.24 -1.72
C LEU A 27 -20.17 0.04 -1.01
N LYS A 28 -19.15 0.51 -1.74
CA LYS A 28 -17.86 0.93 -1.16
C LYS A 28 -18.06 2.11 -0.19
N ASP A 29 -18.85 3.10 -0.57
CA ASP A 29 -19.11 4.27 0.26
C ASP A 29 -19.92 3.91 1.52
N GLU A 30 -20.90 3.00 1.40
CA GLU A 30 -21.64 2.44 2.53
C GLU A 30 -20.72 1.67 3.48
N LEU A 31 -19.84 0.81 2.95
CA LEU A 31 -18.88 0.06 3.73
C LEU A 31 -17.91 0.99 4.48
N ILE A 32 -17.40 2.03 3.82
CA ILE A 32 -16.52 3.01 4.47
C ILE A 32 -17.24 3.69 5.64
N LYS A 33 -18.52 4.05 5.49
CA LYS A 33 -19.32 4.64 6.58
C LYS A 33 -19.50 3.65 7.74
N ALA A 34 -19.82 2.40 7.44
CA ALA A 34 -19.97 1.35 8.47
C ALA A 34 -18.65 1.11 9.22
N VAL A 35 -17.53 0.97 8.51
CA VAL A 35 -16.21 0.78 9.12
C VAL A 35 -15.80 1.97 9.99
N LYS A 36 -16.09 3.21 9.55
CA LYS A 36 -15.84 4.41 10.36
C LYS A 36 -16.66 4.41 11.66
N SER A 37 -17.87 3.87 11.66
CA SER A 37 -18.70 3.78 12.87
C SER A 37 -18.21 2.74 13.88
N LEU A 38 -17.38 1.79 13.45
CA LEU A 38 -16.82 0.76 14.34
C LEU A 38 -15.70 1.26 15.25
N SER A 39 -15.20 2.49 15.07
CA SER A 39 -14.14 3.11 15.88
C SER A 39 -13.00 2.12 16.20
N LEU A 40 -12.42 1.54 15.16
CA LEU A 40 -11.38 0.52 15.30
C LEU A 40 -10.23 1.01 16.18
N ASN A 41 -9.74 0.13 17.05
CA ASN A 41 -8.57 0.40 17.89
C ASN A 41 -7.33 0.68 17.00
N GLN A 42 -6.53 1.67 17.36
CA GLN A 42 -5.31 2.05 16.62
C GLN A 42 -4.38 0.86 16.35
N ASN A 43 -4.17 -0.02 17.32
CA ASN A 43 -3.32 -1.21 17.15
C ASN A 43 -3.87 -2.16 16.06
N ARG A 44 -5.20 -2.20 15.88
CA ARG A 44 -5.82 -2.99 14.82
C ARG A 44 -5.63 -2.33 13.45
N ILE A 45 -5.72 -1.01 13.38
CA ILE A 45 -5.43 -0.25 12.16
C ILE A 45 -3.97 -0.47 11.76
N ASP A 46 -3.04 -0.35 12.69
CA ASP A 46 -1.61 -0.54 12.46
C ASP A 46 -1.31 -1.96 11.93
N ALA A 47 -1.92 -2.99 12.55
CA ALA A 47 -1.77 -4.37 12.07
C ALA A 47 -2.30 -4.59 10.64
N LEU A 48 -3.41 -3.94 10.27
CA LEU A 48 -3.94 -4.01 8.90
C LEU A 48 -3.03 -3.29 7.90
N VAL A 49 -2.44 -2.16 8.30
CA VAL A 49 -1.47 -1.41 7.50
C VAL A 49 -0.18 -2.21 7.30
N GLU A 50 0.30 -2.89 8.35
CA GLU A 50 1.47 -3.76 8.27
C GLU A 50 1.25 -4.91 7.27
N GLN A 51 0.10 -5.60 7.36
CA GLN A 51 -0.28 -6.63 6.39
C GLN A 51 -0.31 -6.09 4.96
N LEU A 52 -0.86 -4.89 4.74
CA LEU A 52 -0.87 -4.25 3.43
C LEU A 52 0.56 -4.03 2.91
N TYR A 53 1.48 -3.58 3.77
CA TYR A 53 2.88 -3.35 3.39
C TYR A 53 3.67 -4.63 3.14
N ASP A 54 3.39 -5.71 3.85
CA ASP A 54 4.00 -7.01 3.58
C ASP A 54 3.61 -7.56 2.21
N ILE A 55 2.32 -7.45 1.85
CA ILE A 55 1.83 -7.81 0.52
C ILE A 55 2.50 -6.92 -0.55
N ASN A 56 2.58 -5.60 -0.31
CA ASN A 56 3.24 -4.69 -1.24
C ASN A 56 4.73 -5.00 -1.43
N LYS A 57 5.43 -5.39 -0.35
CA LYS A 57 6.85 -5.78 -0.41
C LYS A 57 7.03 -7.05 -1.25
N ARG A 58 6.15 -8.04 -1.11
CA ARG A 58 6.14 -9.26 -1.94
C ARG A 58 5.91 -8.92 -3.41
N LEU A 59 4.92 -8.06 -3.70
CA LEU A 59 4.63 -7.58 -5.06
C LEU A 59 5.85 -6.89 -5.69
N VAL A 60 6.40 -5.86 -5.03
CA VAL A 60 7.55 -5.09 -5.54
C VAL A 60 8.79 -5.98 -5.70
N SER A 61 9.00 -6.95 -4.81
CA SER A 61 10.08 -7.92 -4.94
C SER A 61 9.96 -8.74 -6.22
N ASN A 62 8.76 -9.26 -6.51
CA ASN A 62 8.49 -10.06 -7.71
C ASN A 62 8.57 -9.23 -9.00
N GLU A 63 8.01 -8.03 -9.02
CA GLU A 63 8.15 -7.09 -10.13
C GLU A 63 9.63 -6.72 -10.37
N GLY A 64 10.39 -6.50 -9.30
CA GLY A 64 11.81 -6.21 -9.37
C GLY A 64 12.65 -7.39 -9.88
N ARG A 65 12.32 -8.63 -9.48
CA ARG A 65 12.94 -9.85 -10.01
C ARG A 65 12.68 -9.97 -11.52
N LEU A 66 11.44 -9.79 -11.94
CA LEU A 66 11.05 -9.87 -13.35
C LEU A 66 11.75 -8.80 -14.19
N LEU A 67 11.83 -7.57 -13.69
CA LEU A 67 12.53 -6.47 -14.35
C LEU A 67 14.03 -6.74 -14.49
N ARG A 68 14.72 -7.14 -13.41
CA ARG A 68 16.16 -7.45 -13.47
C ARG A 68 16.46 -8.59 -14.43
N LEU A 69 15.56 -9.57 -14.51
CA LEU A 69 15.65 -10.65 -15.46
C LEU A 69 15.49 -10.12 -16.89
N ALA A 70 14.52 -9.25 -17.17
CA ALA A 70 14.40 -8.63 -18.49
C ALA A 70 15.66 -7.80 -18.86
N GLU A 71 16.20 -7.04 -17.91
CA GLU A 71 17.42 -6.24 -18.08
C GLU A 71 18.65 -7.10 -18.42
N SER A 72 18.77 -8.32 -17.85
CA SER A 72 19.89 -9.22 -18.18
C SER A 72 19.87 -9.73 -19.62
N TYR A 73 18.70 -9.70 -20.28
CA TYR A 73 18.55 -9.99 -21.71
C TYR A 73 18.63 -8.73 -22.59
N GLY A 74 18.90 -7.56 -22.00
CA GLY A 74 19.05 -6.30 -22.71
C GLY A 74 17.75 -5.55 -22.98
N VAL A 75 16.65 -5.92 -22.31
CA VAL A 75 15.40 -5.16 -22.33
C VAL A 75 15.60 -3.87 -21.51
N LYS A 76 15.26 -2.72 -22.09
CA LYS A 76 15.32 -1.44 -21.38
C LYS A 76 14.19 -1.34 -20.34
N ARG A 77 14.49 -0.77 -19.18
CA ARG A 77 13.52 -0.53 -18.11
C ARG A 77 12.22 0.14 -18.59
N ASP A 78 12.33 1.25 -19.33
CA ASP A 78 11.14 1.99 -19.79
C ASP A 78 10.27 1.13 -20.70
N SER A 79 10.89 0.42 -21.65
CA SER A 79 10.20 -0.53 -22.54
C SER A 79 9.54 -1.66 -21.74
N PHE A 80 10.19 -2.18 -20.69
CA PHE A 80 9.58 -3.17 -19.81
C PHE A 80 8.34 -2.62 -19.10
N LEU A 81 8.44 -1.43 -18.51
CA LEU A 81 7.33 -0.81 -17.77
C LEU A 81 6.14 -0.53 -18.68
N GLU A 82 6.36 -0.07 -19.91
CA GLU A 82 5.31 0.14 -20.91
C GLU A 82 4.54 -1.14 -21.25
N GLN A 83 5.24 -2.27 -21.35
CA GLN A 83 4.62 -3.56 -21.70
C GLN A 83 4.03 -4.30 -20.50
N TYR A 84 4.52 -4.01 -19.29
CA TYR A 84 4.11 -4.71 -18.08
C TYR A 84 2.95 -4.01 -17.35
N GLN A 85 2.95 -2.68 -17.27
CA GLN A 85 1.89 -1.94 -16.58
C GLN A 85 0.53 -2.11 -17.28
N GLY A 86 -0.48 -2.54 -16.52
CA GLY A 86 -1.81 -2.85 -17.04
C GLY A 86 -1.96 -4.28 -17.55
N ALA A 87 -0.85 -4.99 -17.80
CA ALA A 87 -0.82 -6.38 -18.23
C ALA A 87 -0.32 -7.33 -17.12
N GLU A 88 -0.35 -6.90 -15.85
CA GLU A 88 0.18 -7.68 -14.73
C GLU A 88 -0.52 -9.04 -14.57
N LEU A 89 -1.82 -9.09 -14.89
CA LEU A 89 -2.66 -10.29 -14.79
C LEU A 89 -3.04 -10.90 -16.15
N ASP A 90 -2.53 -10.35 -17.26
CA ASP A 90 -2.86 -10.85 -18.60
C ASP A 90 -2.25 -12.26 -18.82
N PRO A 91 -3.07 -13.30 -19.11
CA PRO A 91 -2.60 -14.64 -19.39
C PRO A 91 -1.82 -14.75 -20.71
N ASN A 92 -2.05 -13.83 -21.66
CA ASN A 92 -1.39 -13.82 -22.96
C ASN A 92 -0.12 -12.98 -23.01
N TRP A 93 0.24 -12.31 -21.91
CA TRP A 93 1.38 -11.40 -21.85
C TRP A 93 2.68 -12.04 -22.37
N MET A 94 2.97 -13.28 -21.99
CA MET A 94 4.16 -14.00 -22.47
C MET A 94 4.19 -14.19 -23.99
N LYS A 95 3.03 -14.46 -24.60
CA LYS A 95 2.92 -14.56 -26.07
C LYS A 95 3.12 -13.20 -26.72
N SER A 96 2.54 -12.14 -26.13
CA SER A 96 2.65 -10.77 -26.62
C SER A 96 4.11 -10.29 -26.62
N ILE A 97 4.83 -10.48 -25.51
CA ILE A 97 6.23 -10.05 -25.41
C ILE A 97 7.17 -10.83 -26.34
N GLY A 98 6.86 -12.11 -26.63
CA GLY A 98 7.63 -12.92 -27.57
C GLY A 98 7.55 -12.46 -29.03
N ASN A 99 6.53 -11.65 -29.36
CA ASN A 99 6.34 -11.07 -30.70
C ASN A 99 6.92 -9.66 -30.83
N LEU A 100 7.42 -9.07 -29.75
CA LEU A 100 7.98 -7.72 -29.80
C LEU A 100 9.26 -7.67 -30.63
N ALA A 101 9.37 -6.64 -31.47
CA ALA A 101 10.55 -6.39 -32.29
C ALA A 101 11.69 -5.70 -31.51
N ALA A 102 11.38 -5.12 -30.34
CA ALA A 102 12.35 -4.45 -29.49
C ALA A 102 13.40 -5.45 -28.96
N ARG A 103 14.64 -4.96 -28.80
CA ARG A 103 15.80 -5.76 -28.42
C ARG A 103 15.59 -6.49 -27.09
N GLY A 104 16.02 -7.76 -27.04
CA GLY A 104 16.08 -8.56 -25.82
C GLY A 104 14.78 -9.30 -25.46
N TRP A 105 13.63 -8.87 -26.01
CA TRP A 105 12.33 -9.46 -25.65
C TRP A 105 12.15 -10.90 -26.13
N LYS A 106 12.63 -11.23 -27.34
CA LYS A 106 12.52 -12.58 -27.89
C LYS A 106 13.37 -13.58 -27.11
N GLU A 107 14.59 -13.17 -26.79
CA GLU A 107 15.55 -13.93 -26.01
C GLU A 107 15.08 -14.10 -24.57
N PHE A 108 14.58 -13.03 -23.95
CA PHE A 108 13.97 -13.06 -22.62
C PHE A 108 12.79 -14.02 -22.55
N ALA A 109 11.83 -13.91 -23.48
CA ALA A 109 10.64 -14.76 -23.49
C ALA A 109 10.96 -16.24 -23.74
N ARG A 110 12.00 -16.54 -24.54
CA ARG A 110 12.42 -17.91 -24.82
C ARG A 110 13.28 -18.51 -23.71
N GLY A 111 14.22 -17.74 -23.16
CA GLY A 111 15.20 -18.19 -22.17
C GLY A 111 14.61 -18.43 -20.78
N GLU A 112 13.60 -17.63 -20.39
CA GLU A 112 13.11 -17.59 -19.00
C GLU A 112 11.63 -17.97 -18.84
N ASN A 113 11.07 -18.74 -19.77
CA ASN A 113 9.64 -19.07 -19.79
C ASN A 113 9.13 -19.65 -18.45
N THR A 114 9.89 -20.53 -17.80
CA THR A 114 9.54 -21.09 -16.49
C THR A 114 9.61 -20.03 -15.40
N THR A 115 10.74 -19.33 -15.28
CA THR A 115 10.97 -18.29 -14.27
C THR A 115 9.92 -17.17 -14.35
N ILE A 116 9.60 -16.71 -15.57
CA ILE A 116 8.58 -15.69 -15.80
C ILE A 116 7.21 -16.20 -15.36
N ARG A 117 6.85 -17.46 -15.71
CA ARG A 117 5.57 -18.07 -15.31
C ARG A 117 5.46 -18.14 -13.79
N ASP A 118 6.51 -18.58 -13.11
CA ASP A 118 6.52 -18.73 -11.65
C ASP A 118 6.35 -17.37 -10.95
N ILE A 119 7.12 -16.36 -11.35
CA ILE A 119 7.00 -15.00 -10.80
C ILE A 119 5.60 -14.42 -11.05
N ARG A 120 5.06 -14.59 -12.27
CA ARG A 120 3.71 -14.10 -12.58
C ARG A 120 2.63 -14.86 -11.82
N GLN A 121 2.81 -16.15 -11.58
CA GLN A 121 1.88 -16.94 -10.75
C GLN A 121 1.89 -16.42 -9.30
N GLU A 122 3.06 -16.09 -8.74
CA GLU A 122 3.13 -15.46 -7.43
C GLU A 122 2.37 -14.12 -7.40
N ILE A 123 2.51 -13.29 -8.44
CA ILE A 123 1.79 -12.01 -8.55
C ILE A 123 0.28 -12.23 -8.68
N GLN A 124 -0.15 -13.23 -9.44
CA GLN A 124 -1.56 -13.61 -9.54
C GLN A 124 -2.11 -14.09 -8.19
N ASN A 125 -1.34 -14.89 -7.45
CA ASN A 125 -1.75 -15.35 -6.11
C ASN A 125 -1.93 -14.16 -5.14
N LEU A 126 -1.08 -13.12 -5.22
CA LEU A 126 -1.25 -11.88 -4.45
C LEU A 126 -2.53 -11.13 -4.83
N ALA A 127 -2.88 -11.09 -6.12
CA ALA A 127 -4.13 -10.48 -6.57
C ALA A 127 -5.36 -11.24 -6.06
N THR A 128 -5.28 -12.58 -6.03
CA THR A 128 -6.35 -13.42 -5.45
C THR A 128 -6.43 -13.28 -3.94
N GLU A 129 -5.30 -13.25 -3.22
CA GLU A 129 -5.22 -13.04 -1.77
C GLU A 129 -5.88 -11.71 -1.35
N THR A 130 -5.70 -10.66 -2.15
CA THR A 130 -6.24 -9.33 -1.88
C THR A 130 -7.64 -9.09 -2.45
N GLY A 131 -8.12 -9.96 -3.33
CA GLY A 131 -9.39 -9.81 -4.04
C GLY A 131 -9.44 -8.59 -4.99
N ILE A 132 -8.31 -7.96 -5.29
CA ILE A 132 -8.26 -6.75 -6.13
C ILE A 132 -7.14 -6.83 -7.17
N SER A 133 -7.30 -6.05 -8.24
CA SER A 133 -6.26 -5.96 -9.27
C SER A 133 -4.98 -5.27 -8.74
N ILE A 134 -3.83 -5.64 -9.30
CA ILE A 134 -2.52 -5.06 -8.95
C ILE A 134 -2.50 -3.52 -9.09
N SER A 135 -3.13 -2.98 -10.13
CA SER A 135 -3.20 -1.53 -10.34
C SER A 135 -4.02 -0.81 -9.27
N GLU A 136 -5.14 -1.39 -8.84
CA GLU A 136 -5.94 -0.85 -7.73
C GLU A 136 -5.23 -1.02 -6.39
N PHE A 137 -4.58 -2.16 -6.16
CA PHE A 137 -3.76 -2.39 -4.97
C PHE A 137 -2.68 -1.31 -4.82
N ARG A 138 -1.94 -1.02 -5.90
CA ARG A 138 -0.91 0.05 -5.92
C ARG A 138 -1.48 1.42 -5.58
N ARG A 139 -2.69 1.73 -6.06
CA ARG A 139 -3.40 2.98 -5.71
C ARG A 139 -3.76 3.03 -4.22
N ILE A 140 -4.27 1.93 -3.66
CA ILE A 140 -4.61 1.83 -2.24
C ILE A 140 -3.38 2.03 -1.36
N VAL A 141 -2.28 1.33 -1.65
CA VAL A 141 -1.01 1.48 -0.92
C VAL A 141 -0.57 2.95 -0.91
N HIS A 142 -0.59 3.62 -2.07
CA HIS A 142 -0.20 5.03 -2.16
C HIS A 142 -1.14 5.95 -1.35
N MET A 143 -2.46 5.69 -1.37
CA MET A 143 -3.41 6.46 -0.56
C MET A 143 -3.16 6.28 0.95
N VAL A 144 -2.90 5.06 1.39
CA VAL A 144 -2.59 4.76 2.81
C VAL A 144 -1.30 5.47 3.23
N GLN A 145 -0.22 5.35 2.45
CA GLN A 145 1.05 6.02 2.71
C GLN A 145 0.91 7.54 2.81
N LYS A 146 0.12 8.13 1.91
CA LYS A 146 -0.17 9.57 1.94
C LYS A 146 -0.93 9.95 3.21
N GLY A 147 -1.98 9.21 3.56
CA GLY A 147 -2.76 9.45 4.77
C GLY A 147 -1.94 9.33 6.06
N GLU A 148 -1.09 8.31 6.17
CA GLU A 148 -0.17 8.16 7.31
C GLU A 148 0.81 9.32 7.42
N ARG A 149 1.36 9.77 6.29
CA ARG A 149 2.27 10.92 6.27
C ARG A 149 1.57 12.19 6.75
N GLU A 150 0.37 12.46 6.26
CA GLU A 150 -0.42 13.63 6.65
C GLU A 150 -0.77 13.59 8.14
N ALA A 151 -1.26 12.45 8.64
CA ALA A 151 -1.56 12.24 10.05
C ALA A 151 -0.33 12.45 10.95
N ARG A 152 0.83 11.91 10.54
CA ARG A 152 2.09 12.05 11.27
C ARG A 152 2.57 13.51 11.32
N ILE A 153 2.43 14.26 10.23
CA ILE A 153 2.78 15.68 10.18
C ILE A 153 1.87 16.47 11.14
N ALA A 154 0.55 16.29 11.04
CA ALA A 154 -0.41 16.97 11.92
C ALA A 154 -0.17 16.66 13.40
N LYS A 155 0.10 15.39 13.73
CA LYS A 155 0.46 14.97 15.10
C LYS A 155 1.72 15.66 15.58
N LYS A 156 2.76 15.74 14.73
CA LYS A 156 4.02 16.42 15.07
C LYS A 156 3.78 17.91 15.34
N GLU A 157 3.06 18.60 14.47
CA GLU A 157 2.73 20.03 14.64
C GLU A 157 1.94 20.28 15.93
N MET A 158 0.98 19.41 16.25
CA MET A 158 0.19 19.52 17.48
C MET A 158 1.05 19.31 18.74
N VAL A 159 2.01 18.38 18.71
CA VAL A 159 2.95 18.18 19.83
C VAL A 159 3.88 19.39 19.97
N GLU A 160 4.47 19.88 18.87
CA GLU A 160 5.39 21.02 18.87
C GLU A 160 4.73 22.30 19.39
N ALA A 161 3.48 22.56 19.01
CA ALA A 161 2.69 23.70 19.50
C ALA A 161 2.49 23.67 21.03
N ASN A 162 2.53 22.48 21.65
CA ASN A 162 2.24 22.28 23.06
C ASN A 162 3.48 22.01 23.94
N LEU A 163 4.70 22.11 23.41
CA LEU A 163 5.93 21.88 24.18
C LEU A 163 6.07 22.80 25.41
N ARG A 164 5.59 24.05 25.31
CA ARG A 164 5.62 25.00 26.44
C ARG A 164 4.77 24.51 27.62
N LEU A 165 3.63 23.87 27.34
CA LEU A 165 2.78 23.28 28.37
C LEU A 165 3.53 22.19 29.11
N VAL A 166 4.18 21.28 28.38
CA VAL A 166 4.98 20.19 28.98
C VAL A 166 6.06 20.76 29.90
N ILE A 167 6.83 21.74 29.43
CA ILE A 167 7.89 22.39 30.23
C ILE A 167 7.31 23.02 31.50
N SER A 168 6.18 23.72 31.41
CA SER A 168 5.54 24.35 32.57
C SER A 168 5.04 23.35 33.61
N ILE A 169 4.61 22.16 33.18
CA ILE A 169 4.21 21.07 34.07
C ILE A 169 5.44 20.42 34.69
N ALA A 170 6.46 20.09 33.88
CA ALA A 170 7.69 19.43 34.32
C ALA A 170 8.44 20.22 35.40
N LYS A 171 8.44 21.57 35.33
CA LYS A 171 9.04 22.44 36.35
C LYS A 171 8.50 22.19 37.76
N LYS A 172 7.25 21.72 37.90
CA LYS A 172 6.63 21.42 39.21
C LYS A 172 7.16 20.12 39.85
N TYR A 173 7.93 19.31 39.12
CA TYR A 173 8.40 17.99 39.53
C TYR A 173 9.94 17.88 39.63
N THR A 174 10.69 18.97 39.45
CA THR A 174 12.16 18.98 39.38
C THR A 174 12.88 18.40 40.59
N ASN A 175 12.30 18.52 41.79
CA ASN A 175 12.94 18.09 43.05
C ASN A 175 12.49 16.70 43.51
N ARG A 176 12.05 15.83 42.59
CA ARG A 176 11.53 14.49 42.91
C ARG A 176 12.46 13.34 42.51
N GLY A 177 13.75 13.63 42.31
CA GLY A 177 14.78 12.62 42.06
C GLY A 177 14.99 12.22 40.60
N LEU A 178 14.33 12.89 39.65
CA LEU A 178 14.55 12.71 38.20
C LEU A 178 15.15 13.97 37.59
N GLN A 179 15.99 13.83 36.55
CA GLN A 179 16.56 14.99 35.87
C GLN A 179 15.47 15.79 35.15
N PHE A 180 15.62 17.12 35.06
CA PHE A 180 14.62 17.97 34.41
C PHE A 180 14.37 17.60 32.94
N LEU A 181 15.41 17.18 32.21
CA LEU A 181 15.27 16.71 30.83
C LEU A 181 14.44 15.41 30.76
N ASP A 182 14.61 14.48 31.70
CA ASP A 182 13.84 13.25 31.76
C ASP A 182 12.35 13.52 32.03
N LEU A 183 12.05 14.46 32.94
CA LEU A 183 10.67 14.90 33.21
C LEU A 183 10.00 15.49 31.97
N ILE A 184 10.76 16.22 31.14
CA ILE A 184 10.26 16.74 29.87
C ILE A 184 10.01 15.59 28.89
N GLN A 185 10.90 14.60 28.81
CA GLN A 185 10.70 13.45 27.92
C GLN A 185 9.44 12.66 28.29
N GLU A 186 9.26 12.33 29.57
CA GLU A 186 8.06 11.66 30.06
C GLU A 186 6.79 12.48 29.79
N GLY A 187 6.86 13.80 30.00
CA GLY A 187 5.77 14.72 29.69
C GLY A 187 5.43 14.77 28.19
N ASN A 188 6.44 14.73 27.32
CA ASN A 188 6.26 14.69 25.87
C ASN A 188 5.65 13.35 25.43
N ILE A 189 6.05 12.22 26.02
CA ILE A 189 5.41 10.91 25.77
C ILE A 189 3.94 10.95 26.19
N GLY A 190 3.64 11.54 27.35
CA GLY A 190 2.27 11.76 27.81
C GLY A 190 1.45 12.61 26.85
N LEU A 191 2.02 13.72 26.36
CA LEU A 191 1.40 14.60 25.36
C LEU A 191 1.13 13.86 24.05
N MET A 192 2.08 13.07 23.54
CA MET A 192 1.90 12.27 22.33
C MET A 192 0.73 11.29 22.46
N LYS A 193 0.61 10.61 23.62
CA LYS A 193 -0.51 9.69 23.90
C LYS A 193 -1.85 10.42 24.04
N ALA A 194 -1.85 11.64 24.59
CA ALA A 194 -3.05 12.46 24.70
C ALA A 194 -3.54 12.91 23.31
N VAL A 195 -2.60 13.32 22.45
CA VAL A 195 -2.85 13.68 21.05
C VAL A 195 -3.50 12.51 20.28
N ASP A 196 -3.02 11.28 20.48
CA ASP A 196 -3.58 10.08 19.82
C ASP A 196 -5.04 9.78 20.20
N LYS A 197 -5.47 10.25 21.36
CA LYS A 197 -6.82 10.00 21.91
C LYS A 197 -7.73 11.22 21.84
N PHE A 198 -7.25 12.34 21.30
CA PHE A 198 -7.97 13.60 21.32
C PHE A 198 -9.14 13.60 20.32
N GLU A 199 -10.36 13.71 20.83
CA GLU A 199 -11.58 13.88 20.02
C GLU A 199 -12.03 15.34 20.07
N TYR A 200 -11.72 16.12 19.03
CA TYR A 200 -12.05 17.56 18.98
C TYR A 200 -13.56 17.90 19.00
N ARG A 201 -14.43 16.90 18.81
CA ARG A 201 -15.90 17.07 18.77
C ARG A 201 -16.60 16.72 20.08
N ARG A 202 -15.87 16.26 21.10
CA ARG A 202 -16.38 16.12 22.48
C ARG A 202 -16.16 17.41 23.24
#